data_AF-A0AAW6NJK7-F1
#
_entry.id   AF-A0AAW6NJK7-F1
#
_cell.length_a   1.000
_cell.length_b   1.000
_cell.length_c   1.000
_cell.angle_alpha   90.00
_cell.angle_beta   90.00
_cell.angle_gamma   90.00
#
_symmetry.space_group_name_H-M   'P 1'
#
loop_
_entity.id
_entity.type
_entity.pdbx_description
1 polymer ?
#
loop_
_entity_poly.entity_id
_entity_poly.type
_entity_poly.pdbx_seq_one_letter_code
_entity_poly.pdbx_strand_id
1 'polypeptide(L)' 'MQTWPNPFIEQRADPYILRHDGQYYFIASVPEYDRLAIRRADSLEGLRNAEEVVVWRKPDTGPMSQ' A
#
# COMPACT_ATOMS: atom_id res chain seq x y z
N MET A 1 -18.22 17.53 7.06
CA MET A 1 -17.39 16.33 7.34
C MET A 1 -17.22 15.59 6.04
N GLN A 2 -15.98 15.23 5.67
CA GLN A 2 -15.75 14.44 4.47
C GLN A 2 -16.02 12.97 4.83
N THR A 3 -16.98 12.35 4.14
CA THR A 3 -17.30 10.94 4.34
C THR A 3 -16.35 10.10 3.51
N TRP A 4 -15.54 9.29 4.18
CA TRP A 4 -14.63 8.37 3.51
C TRP A 4 -15.33 7.02 3.31
N PRO A 5 -15.23 6.42 2.11
CA PRO A 5 -15.74 5.08 1.89
C PRO A 5 -14.94 4.10 2.74
N ASN A 6 -15.65 3.22 3.44
CA ASN A 6 -15.10 2.09 4.17
C ASN A 6 -15.72 0.80 3.60
N PRO A 7 -14.91 -0.17 3.14
CA PRO A 7 -13.44 -0.18 3.16
C PRO A 7 -12.83 0.88 2.23
N PHE A 8 -11.69 1.45 2.66
CA PHE A 8 -11.02 2.51 1.92
C PHE A 8 -10.27 1.95 0.70
N ILE A 9 -9.46 0.92 0.94
CA ILE A 9 -8.79 0.08 -0.07
C ILE A 9 -9.01 -1.37 0.35
N GLU A 10 -9.67 -2.15 -0.50
CA GLU A 10 -9.99 -3.56 -0.20
C GLU A 10 -8.74 -4.45 -0.24
N GLN A 11 -8.84 -5.59 0.45
CA GLN A 11 -7.79 -6.63 0.46
C GLN A 11 -6.41 -6.10 0.86
N ARG A 12 -6.37 -5.15 1.80
CA ARG A 12 -5.14 -4.60 2.38
C ARG A 12 -5.28 -4.62 3.89
N ALA A 13 -4.35 -5.31 4.56
CA ALA A 13 -4.27 -5.36 6.02
C ALA A 13 -3.10 -4.49 6.51
N ASP A 14 -3.10 -4.14 7.80
CA ASP A 14 -2.03 -3.36 8.43
C ASP A 14 -1.68 -2.06 7.67
N PRO A 15 -2.68 -1.19 7.35
CA PRO A 15 -2.44 -0.03 6.51
C PRO A 15 -1.53 0.99 7.19
N TYR A 16 -0.50 1.43 6.47
CA TYR A 16 0.35 2.55 6.85
C TYR A 16 0.35 3.62 5.77
N ILE A 17 0.08 4.86 6.18
CA ILE A 17 0.09 6.04 5.30
C ILE A 17 1.13 7.03 5.82
N LEU A 18 2.08 7.39 4.94
CA LEU A 18 3.04 8.46 5.16
C LEU A 18 2.69 9.66 4.28
N ARG A 19 2.71 10.86 4.85
CA ARG A 19 2.68 12.11 4.09
C ARG A 19 4.08 12.70 4.02
N HIS A 20 4.60 12.92 2.83
CA HIS A 20 5.95 13.47 2.61
C HIS A 20 5.95 14.31 1.33
N ASP A 21 6.54 15.51 1.40
CA ASP A 21 6.69 16.45 0.28
C ASP A 21 5.42 16.68 -0.55
N GLY A 22 4.30 16.85 0.15
CA GLY A 22 2.99 17.11 -0.47
C GLY A 22 2.28 15.88 -1.03
N GLN A 23 2.90 14.70 -0.98
CA GLN A 23 2.32 13.45 -1.47
C GLN A 23 1.99 12.49 -0.32
N TYR A 24 1.07 11.57 -0.60
CA TYR A 24 0.73 10.46 0.27
C TYR A 24 1.32 9.16 -0.29
N TYR A 25 1.91 8.37 0.59
CA TYR A 25 2.46 7.05 0.31
C TYR A 25 1.70 6.03 1.15
N PHE A 26 1.19 4.99 0.51
CA PHE A 26 0.45 3.91 1.16
C PHE A 26 1.16 2.59 0.97
N ILE A 27 1.34 1.86 2.06
CA ILE A 27 1.78 0.47 2.08
C ILE A 27 0.87 -0.31 3.03
N ALA A 28 0.65 -1.58 2.72
CA ALA A 28 -0.15 -2.49 3.50
C ALA A 28 0.25 -3.92 3.17
N SER A 29 -0.07 -4.84 4.08
CA SER A 29 0.01 -6.27 3.84
C SER A 29 -0.94 -6.66 2.70
N VAL A 30 -0.39 -7.25 1.64
CA VAL A 30 -1.17 -7.88 0.56
C VAL A 30 -1.60 -9.29 1.00
N PRO A 31 -2.71 -9.84 0.48
CA PRO A 31 -3.20 -11.16 0.91
C PRO A 31 -2.18 -12.28 0.67
N GLU A 32 -1.30 -12.13 -0.32
CA GLU A 32 -0.29 -13.14 -0.66
C GLU A 32 0.95 -13.10 0.25
N TYR A 33 1.13 -12.04 1.06
CA TYR A 33 2.30 -11.82 1.92
C TYR A 33 3.67 -11.99 1.21
N ASP A 34 3.74 -11.74 -0.10
CA ASP A 34 4.91 -12.06 -0.94
C ASP A 34 5.72 -10.84 -1.38
N ARG A 35 5.22 -9.63 -1.13
CA ARG A 35 5.81 -8.39 -1.65
C ARG A 35 5.49 -7.19 -0.80
N LEU A 36 6.38 -6.20 -0.88
CA LEU A 36 6.14 -4.85 -0.41
C LEU A 36 5.76 -4.00 -1.63
N ALA A 37 4.58 -3.41 -1.59
CA ALA A 37 4.07 -2.58 -2.66
C ALA A 37 3.60 -1.23 -2.12
N ILE A 38 3.92 -0.17 -2.87
CA ILE A 38 3.63 1.21 -2.50
C ILE A 38 2.71 1.82 -3.54
N ARG A 39 1.70 2.54 -3.07
CA ARG A 39 0.90 3.47 -3.88
C ARG A 39 1.25 4.90 -3.50
N ARG A 40 1.21 5.81 -4.47
CA ARG A 40 1.47 7.23 -4.27
C ARG A 40 0.41 8.09 -4.92
N ALA A 41 -0.06 9.12 -4.22
CA ALA A 41 -1.01 10.09 -4.76
C ALA A 41 -0.86 11.46 -4.10
N ASP A 42 -1.35 12.51 -4.77
CA ASP A 42 -1.34 13.89 -4.23
C ASP A 42 -2.46 14.13 -3.20
N SER A 43 -3.38 13.18 -3.05
CA SER A 43 -4.47 13.22 -2.07
C SER A 43 -4.73 11.82 -1.49
N LEU A 44 -5.35 11.77 -0.29
CA LEU A 44 -5.77 10.50 0.31
C LEU A 44 -6.70 9.73 -0.63
N GLU A 45 -7.70 10.39 -1.21
CA GLU A 45 -8.66 9.75 -2.12
C GLU A 45 -7.98 9.15 -3.35
N GLY A 46 -6.96 9.82 -3.87
CA GLY A 46 -6.18 9.35 -5.02
C GLY A 46 -5.52 7.99 -4.76
N LEU A 47 -5.17 7.64 -3.51
CA LEU A 47 -4.56 6.36 -3.16
C LEU A 47 -5.42 5.14 -3.53
N ARG A 48 -6.75 5.32 -3.58
CA ARG A 48 -7.70 4.26 -3.92
C ARG A 48 -7.50 3.74 -5.35
N ASN A 49 -7.16 4.66 -6.26
CA ASN A 49 -6.99 4.40 -7.70
C ASN A 49 -5.54 4.48 -8.16
N ALA A 50 -4.61 4.88 -7.27
CA ALA A 50 -3.21 4.99 -7.58
C ALA A 50 -2.62 3.62 -7.97
N GLU A 51 -1.73 3.64 -8.96
CA GLU A 51 -0.98 2.46 -9.37
C GLU A 51 -0.17 1.91 -8.20
N GLU A 52 -0.18 0.59 -8.07
CA GLU A 52 0.59 -0.13 -7.08
C GLU A 52 1.93 -0.56 -7.66
N VAL A 53 3.02 -0.05 -7.08
CA VAL A 53 4.39 -0.35 -7.51
C VAL A 53 5.02 -1.29 -6.50
N VAL A 54 5.51 -2.44 -6.97
CA VAL A 54 6.23 -3.41 -6.15
C VAL A 54 7.67 -2.95 -5.98
N VAL A 55 8.07 -2.65 -4.74
CA VAL A 55 9.43 -2.19 -4.39
C VAL A 55 10.32 -3.31 -3.89
N TRP A 56 9.73 -4.42 -3.44
CA TRP A 56 10.45 -5.62 -3.04
C TRP A 56 9.55 -6.85 -3.18
N ARG A 57 10.13 -7.98 -3.57
CA ARG A 57 9.48 -9.30 -3.54
C ARG A 57 10.30 -10.24 -2.68
N LYS A 58 9.63 -11.11 -1.96
CA LYS A 58 10.33 -12.17 -1.25
C LYS A 58 11.06 -13.07 -2.24
N PRO A 59 12.29 -13.50 -1.93
CA PRO A 59 13.00 -14.47 -2.75
C PRO A 59 12.29 -15.84 -2.69
N ASP A 60 12.47 -16.66 -3.72
CA ASP A 60 11.91 -18.02 -3.75
C ASP A 60 12.56 -18.93 -2.69
N THR A 61 13.81 -18.65 -2.32
CA THR A 61 14.59 -19.42 -1.33
C THR A 61 15.47 -18.53 -0.46
N GLY A 62 15.77 -18.98 0.75
CA GLY A 62 16.73 -18.36 1.65
C GLY A 62 16.09 -17.69 2.88
N PRO A 63 16.86 -16.93 3.68
CA PRO A 63 16.42 -16.44 4.99
C PRO A 63 15.17 -15.54 4.99
N MET A 64 14.76 -15.02 3.83
CA MET A 64 13.62 -14.08 3.70
C MET A 64 12.49 -14.63 2.80
N SER A 65 12.50 -15.93 2.46
CA SER A 65 11.51 -16.53 1.54
C SER A 65 10.22 -17.04 2.20
N GLN A 66 10.20 -17.15 3.52
CA GLN A 66 9.05 -17.66 4.29
C GLN A 66 8.10 -16.52 4.61
#